data_AF-A0A5C6DIJ5-F1
#
_entry.id   AF-A0A5C6DIJ5-F1
#
_cell.length_a   1.000
_cell.length_b   1.000
_cell.length_c   1.000
_cell.angle_alpha   90.00
_cell.angle_beta   90.00
_cell.angle_gamma   90.00
#
_symmetry.space_group_name_H-M   'P 1'
#
loop_
_entity.id
_entity.type
_entity.pdbx_description
1 polymer ?
#
loop_
_entity_poly.entity_id
_entity_poly.type
_entity_poly.pdbx_seq_one_letter_code
_entity_poly.pdbx_strand_id
1 'polypeptide(L)'
;MTATKAKPKPKPANESQSFIAGIAADHEENIREADQLLRELVIANRAANYKEMIYFRERGWDESRVKSERRRMHNVIRDEAIAGDLATRKASQVEAKKSGEVLASEGPKLDAQIDALQKQRDALERDARLAKKRVTDQTEAVVRLRELAPEHVRESANEQRRLVKSSLGKTLGEKKIRLNELDCCLDPGKYGDDVKKYLEQVKRSVPGAVIERNIHGRRELQFSADWMDIEKHLREEKRELEPEIAKLESELSAALQAIEESLDYYAGT
;
A
#
# COMPACT_ATOMS: atom_id res chain seq x y z
N MET A 1 61.51 15.28 93.97
CA MET A 1 60.16 15.56 93.41
C MET A 1 59.97 14.72 92.15
N THR A 2 59.32 13.57 92.28
CA THR A 2 58.96 12.70 91.15
C THR A 2 57.47 12.39 91.29
N ALA A 3 56.65 13.13 90.54
CA ALA A 3 55.20 13.00 90.58
C ALA A 3 54.76 11.79 89.73
N THR A 4 54.10 10.85 90.40
CA THR A 4 53.44 9.67 89.88
C THR A 4 52.30 10.07 88.94
N LYS A 5 52.37 9.70 87.66
CA LYS A 5 51.25 9.82 86.72
C LYS A 5 50.26 8.66 86.92
N ALA A 6 49.05 9.00 87.32
CA ALA A 6 47.91 8.07 87.38
C ALA A 6 47.49 7.62 85.97
N LYS A 7 47.30 6.31 85.79
CA LYS A 7 46.67 5.73 84.58
C LYS A 7 45.17 6.06 84.55
N PRO A 8 44.60 6.52 83.43
CA PRO A 8 43.15 6.65 83.31
C PRO A 8 42.52 5.28 83.10
N LYS A 9 41.42 5.00 83.83
CA LYS A 9 40.58 3.81 83.64
C LYS A 9 39.95 3.82 82.23
N PRO A 10 39.81 2.67 81.56
CA PRO A 10 39.11 2.59 80.28
C PRO A 10 37.60 2.84 80.48
N LYS A 11 37.03 3.72 79.64
CA LYS A 11 35.59 3.92 79.48
C LYS A 11 34.96 2.72 78.74
N PRO A 12 33.73 2.29 79.06
CA PRO A 12 33.06 1.21 78.35
C PRO A 12 32.60 1.73 76.98
N ALA A 13 33.23 1.28 75.89
CA ALA A 13 32.91 1.69 74.52
C ALA A 13 32.16 0.61 73.71
N ASN A 14 31.74 -0.49 74.34
CA ASN A 14 31.35 -1.70 73.62
C ASN A 14 29.83 -1.92 73.45
N GLU A 15 28.98 -1.13 74.11
CA GLU A 15 27.52 -1.29 74.03
C GLU A 15 26.88 -0.39 72.96
N SER A 16 27.49 0.76 72.65
CA SER A 16 26.93 1.70 71.67
C SER A 16 27.20 1.27 70.22
N GLN A 17 28.31 0.59 69.95
CA GLN A 17 28.66 0.12 68.60
C GLN A 17 27.88 -1.14 68.19
N SER A 18 27.62 -2.06 69.14
CA SER A 18 26.77 -3.23 68.89
C SER A 18 25.29 -2.84 68.70
N PHE A 19 24.81 -1.82 69.41
CA PHE A 19 23.47 -1.25 69.23
C PHE A 19 23.29 -0.57 67.86
N ILE A 20 24.27 0.22 67.40
CA ILE A 20 24.22 0.87 66.07
C ILE A 20 24.28 -0.17 64.93
N ALA A 21 25.12 -1.21 65.08
CA ALA A 21 25.21 -2.29 64.10
C ALA A 21 23.90 -3.10 64.00
N GLY A 22 23.23 -3.33 65.14
CA GLY A 22 21.90 -3.95 65.18
C GLY A 22 20.84 -3.11 64.45
N ILE A 23 20.80 -1.80 64.70
CA ILE A 23 19.86 -0.89 64.01
C ILE A 23 20.10 -0.87 62.50
N ALA A 24 21.37 -0.92 62.05
CA ALA A 24 21.70 -0.91 60.63
C ALA A 24 21.29 -2.23 59.93
N ALA A 25 21.47 -3.37 60.58
CA ALA A 25 21.05 -4.67 60.06
C ALA A 25 19.52 -4.78 59.98
N ASP A 26 18.81 -4.36 61.04
CA ASP A 26 17.35 -4.32 61.07
C ASP A 26 16.81 -3.38 59.98
N HIS A 27 17.50 -2.26 59.71
CA HIS A 27 17.12 -1.34 58.65
C HIS A 27 17.31 -1.94 57.25
N GLU A 28 18.41 -2.67 57.02
CA GLU A 28 18.71 -3.32 55.74
C GLU A 28 17.71 -4.45 55.43
N GLU A 29 17.36 -5.26 56.44
CA GLU A 29 16.33 -6.30 56.31
C GLU A 29 14.97 -5.69 55.99
N ASN A 30 14.57 -4.62 56.69
CA ASN A 30 13.32 -3.91 56.42
C ASN A 30 13.25 -3.30 55.02
N ILE A 31 14.36 -2.81 54.46
CA ILE A 31 14.41 -2.30 53.08
C ILE A 31 14.27 -3.45 52.08
N ARG A 32 14.91 -4.60 52.32
CA ARG A 32 14.82 -5.77 51.44
C ARG A 32 13.40 -6.32 51.38
N GLU A 33 12.73 -6.44 52.52
CA GLU A 33 11.32 -6.87 52.55
C GLU A 33 10.40 -5.88 51.84
N ALA A 34 10.60 -4.58 52.02
CA ALA A 34 9.84 -3.54 51.33
C ALA A 34 10.05 -3.57 49.81
N ASP A 35 11.29 -3.78 49.35
CA ASP A 35 11.61 -3.93 47.93
C ASP A 35 11.04 -5.23 47.34
N GLN A 36 11.05 -6.33 48.09
CA GLN A 36 10.43 -7.58 47.67
C GLN A 36 8.91 -7.41 47.51
N LEU A 37 8.24 -6.77 48.47
CA LEU A 37 6.81 -6.47 48.38
C LEU A 37 6.50 -5.55 47.20
N LEU A 38 7.32 -4.53 46.94
CA LEU A 38 7.20 -3.70 45.74
C LEU A 38 7.36 -4.51 44.45
N ARG A 39 8.31 -5.46 44.41
CA ARG A 39 8.53 -6.34 43.26
C ARG A 39 7.30 -7.21 42.99
N GLU A 40 6.72 -7.80 44.03
CA GLU A 40 5.48 -8.58 43.93
C GLU A 40 4.30 -7.74 43.43
N LEU A 41 4.16 -6.50 43.93
CA LEU A 41 3.12 -5.57 43.48
C LEU A 41 3.24 -5.21 42.00
N VAL A 42 4.46 -5.03 41.51
CA VAL A 42 4.72 -4.74 40.10
C VAL A 42 4.49 -5.95 39.22
N ILE A 43 4.97 -7.14 39.61
CA ILE A 43 4.74 -8.39 38.87
C ILE A 43 3.24 -8.70 38.78
N ALA A 44 2.50 -8.49 39.87
CA ALA A 44 1.03 -8.65 39.90
C ALA A 44 0.27 -7.47 39.26
N ASN A 45 0.98 -6.47 38.72
CA ASN A 45 0.44 -5.26 38.11
C ASN A 45 -0.69 -4.57 38.92
N ARG A 46 -0.52 -4.47 40.24
CA ARG A 46 -1.54 -3.89 41.14
C ARG A 46 -0.97 -2.81 42.04
N ALA A 47 -1.85 -1.99 42.61
CA ALA A 47 -1.51 -1.07 43.69
C ALA A 47 -1.44 -1.79 45.04
N ALA A 48 -0.75 -1.18 46.00
CA ALA A 48 -0.73 -1.67 47.38
C ALA A 48 -2.14 -1.57 47.99
N ASN A 49 -2.57 -2.65 48.65
CA ASN A 49 -3.83 -2.67 49.39
C ASN A 49 -3.69 -1.95 50.74
N TYR A 50 -4.80 -1.83 51.49
CA TYR A 50 -4.80 -1.11 52.77
C TYR A 50 -3.78 -1.66 53.80
N LYS A 51 -3.63 -2.99 53.89
CA LYS A 51 -2.68 -3.62 54.83
C LYS A 51 -1.22 -3.36 54.43
N GLU A 52 -0.92 -3.45 53.14
CA GLU A 52 0.40 -3.17 52.58
C GLU A 52 0.75 -1.67 52.69
N MET A 53 -0.23 -0.78 52.54
CA MET A 53 -0.05 0.64 52.77
C MET A 53 0.24 0.97 54.24
N ILE A 54 -0.36 0.25 55.19
CA ILE A 54 0.00 0.35 56.61
C ILE A 54 1.43 -0.12 56.83
N TYR A 55 1.81 -1.27 56.24
CA TYR A 55 3.18 -1.81 56.32
C TYR A 55 4.25 -0.80 55.85
N PHE A 56 3.99 -0.08 54.75
CA PHE A 56 4.86 0.99 54.26
C PHE A 56 4.83 2.23 55.16
N ARG A 57 3.67 2.60 55.70
CA ARG A 57 3.52 3.77 56.58
C ARG A 57 4.24 3.59 57.91
N GLU A 58 4.22 2.40 58.50
CA GLU A 58 4.99 2.05 59.70
C GLU A 58 6.50 2.24 59.50
N ARG A 59 6.97 2.16 58.25
CA ARG A 59 8.35 2.38 57.82
C ARG A 59 8.61 3.82 57.33
N GLY A 60 7.67 4.73 57.56
CA GLY A 60 7.81 6.15 57.23
C GLY A 60 7.64 6.48 55.75
N TRP A 61 7.00 5.60 54.96
CA TRP A 61 6.70 5.86 53.56
C TRP A 61 5.26 6.31 53.40
N ASP A 62 5.07 7.48 52.78
CA ASP A 62 3.76 7.98 52.42
C ASP A 62 3.30 7.40 51.07
N GLU A 63 2.04 7.66 50.71
CA GLU A 63 1.46 7.14 49.46
C GLU A 63 2.20 7.63 48.21
N SER A 64 2.71 8.87 48.25
CA SER A 64 3.49 9.45 47.15
C SER A 64 4.80 8.69 46.94
N ARG A 65 5.52 8.40 48.02
CA ARG A 65 6.77 7.64 48.01
C ARG A 65 6.55 6.20 47.54
N VAL A 66 5.51 5.52 48.02
CA VAL A 66 5.17 4.15 47.56
C VAL A 66 4.88 4.13 46.05
N LYS A 67 4.15 5.12 45.52
CA LYS A 67 3.90 5.24 44.07
C LYS A 67 5.19 5.48 43.28
N SER A 68 6.08 6.32 43.79
CA SER A 68 7.39 6.59 43.17
C SER A 68 8.27 5.33 43.14
N GLU A 69 8.40 4.65 44.28
CA GLU A 69 9.21 3.43 44.39
C GLU A 69 8.64 2.27 43.56
N ARG A 70 7.31 2.17 43.44
CA ARG A 70 6.67 1.22 42.51
C ARG A 70 7.04 1.50 41.05
N ARG A 71 7.11 2.77 40.63
CA ARG A 71 7.56 3.14 39.28
C ARG A 71 9.04 2.80 39.07
N ARG A 72 9.90 3.08 40.06
CA ARG A 72 11.31 2.67 40.05
C ARG A 72 11.43 1.15 39.87
N MET A 73 10.72 0.37 40.67
CA MET A 73 10.74 -1.10 40.61
C MET A 73 10.23 -1.64 39.26
N HIS A 74 9.25 -0.98 38.64
CA HIS A 74 8.83 -1.31 37.28
C HIS A 74 9.94 -1.11 36.24
N ASN A 75 10.75 -0.05 36.37
CA ASN A 75 11.92 0.13 35.51
C ASN A 75 12.99 -0.92 35.80
N VAL A 76 13.24 -1.25 37.07
CA VAL A 76 14.20 -2.29 37.46
C VAL A 76 13.84 -3.64 36.84
N ILE A 77 12.60 -4.11 37.01
CA ILE A 77 12.16 -5.39 36.43
C ILE A 77 12.27 -5.38 34.89
N ARG A 78 11.90 -4.27 34.24
CA ARG A 78 12.03 -4.13 32.78
C ARG A 78 13.50 -4.21 32.35
N ASP A 79 14.36 -3.48 33.02
CA ASP A 79 15.77 -3.37 32.66
C ASP A 79 16.52 -4.68 33.00
N GLU A 80 16.13 -5.41 34.05
CA GLU A 80 16.57 -6.78 34.33
C GLU A 80 16.21 -7.74 33.19
N ALA A 81 14.96 -7.67 32.70
CA ALA A 81 14.51 -8.51 31.58
C ALA A 81 15.26 -8.21 30.28
N ILE A 82 15.58 -6.94 30.01
CA ILE A 82 16.39 -6.53 28.84
C ILE A 82 17.85 -6.95 29.00
N ALA A 83 18.42 -6.75 30.19
CA ALA A 83 19.81 -7.07 30.46
C ALA A 83 20.06 -8.58 30.38
N GLY A 84 19.13 -9.39 30.86
CA GLY A 84 19.26 -10.84 30.94
C GLY A 84 20.51 -11.31 31.68
N ASP A 85 20.84 -12.58 31.51
CA ASP A 85 22.00 -13.17 32.16
C ASP A 85 23.32 -12.82 31.47
N LEU A 86 24.43 -12.94 32.20
CA LEU A 86 25.77 -12.71 31.65
C LEU A 86 26.06 -13.60 30.43
N ALA A 87 25.57 -14.84 30.43
CA ALA A 87 25.71 -15.77 29.32
C ALA A 87 24.97 -15.27 28.07
N THR A 88 23.73 -14.82 28.22
CA THR A 88 22.91 -14.26 27.14
C THR A 88 23.57 -13.02 26.53
N ARG A 89 24.08 -12.11 27.37
CA ARG A 89 24.79 -10.91 26.89
C ARG A 89 26.04 -11.24 26.07
N LYS A 90 26.84 -12.22 26.52
CA LYS A 90 28.02 -12.68 25.77
C LYS A 90 27.62 -13.32 24.44
N ALA A 91 26.57 -14.14 24.42
CA ALA A 91 26.07 -14.76 23.20
C ALA A 91 25.59 -13.71 22.17
N SER A 92 24.80 -12.72 22.60
CA SER A 92 24.34 -11.63 21.73
C SER A 92 25.48 -10.77 21.19
N GLN A 93 26.54 -10.54 21.98
CA GLN A 93 27.73 -9.83 21.50
C GLN A 93 28.47 -10.61 20.40
N VAL A 94 28.58 -11.93 20.55
CA VAL A 94 29.20 -12.80 19.53
C VAL A 94 28.36 -12.83 18.26
N GLU A 95 27.04 -12.95 18.40
CA GLU A 95 26.11 -12.92 17.27
C GLU A 95 26.16 -11.56 16.54
N ALA A 96 26.16 -10.45 17.27
CA ALA A 96 26.28 -9.11 16.70
C ALA A 96 27.60 -8.94 15.91
N LYS A 97 28.72 -9.44 16.44
CA LYS A 97 30.00 -9.44 15.71
C LYS A 97 29.92 -10.27 14.44
N LYS A 98 29.41 -11.51 14.51
CA LYS A 98 29.27 -12.39 13.34
C LYS A 98 28.38 -11.77 12.27
N SER A 99 27.25 -11.17 12.65
CA SER A 99 26.35 -10.46 11.74
C SER A 99 27.03 -9.24 11.11
N GLY A 100 27.83 -8.50 11.89
CA GLY A 100 28.65 -7.39 11.38
C GLY A 100 29.71 -7.85 10.36
N GLU A 101 30.36 -8.98 10.59
CA GLU A 101 31.35 -9.58 9.68
C GLU A 101 30.69 -10.06 8.36
N VAL A 102 29.51 -10.68 8.45
CA VAL A 102 28.73 -11.06 7.26
C VAL A 102 28.33 -9.82 6.46
N LEU A 103 27.83 -8.77 7.12
CA LEU A 103 27.48 -7.53 6.44
C LEU A 103 28.69 -6.87 5.78
N ALA A 104 29.84 -6.83 6.46
CA ALA A 104 31.07 -6.26 5.92
C ALA A 104 31.62 -7.02 4.71
N SER A 105 31.36 -8.34 4.61
CA SER A 105 31.84 -9.19 3.51
C SER A 105 30.86 -9.31 2.34
N GLU A 106 29.57 -9.43 2.62
CA GLU A 106 28.52 -9.62 1.60
C GLU A 106 27.89 -8.30 1.14
N GLY A 107 27.83 -7.28 2.01
CA GLY A 107 27.26 -5.96 1.69
C GLY A 107 27.88 -5.35 0.42
N PRO A 108 29.21 -5.21 0.33
CA PRO A 108 29.86 -4.68 -0.87
C PRO A 108 29.63 -5.50 -2.14
N LYS A 109 29.44 -6.83 -2.02
CA LYS A 109 29.14 -7.69 -3.17
C LYS A 109 27.73 -7.45 -3.69
N LEU A 110 26.77 -7.31 -2.78
CA LEU A 110 25.39 -6.98 -3.12
C LEU A 110 25.29 -5.58 -3.72
N ASP A 111 26.00 -4.60 -3.14
CA ASP A 111 26.06 -3.24 -3.69
C ASP A 111 26.64 -3.24 -5.12
N ALA A 112 27.72 -3.99 -5.36
CA ALA A 112 28.29 -4.13 -6.70
C ALA A 112 27.33 -4.82 -7.70
N GLN A 113 26.54 -5.80 -7.24
CA GLN A 113 25.50 -6.43 -8.06
C GLN A 113 24.36 -5.47 -8.38
N ILE A 114 23.92 -4.67 -7.41
CA ILE A 114 22.91 -3.63 -7.59
C ILE A 114 23.40 -2.62 -8.64
N ASP A 115 24.61 -2.12 -8.50
CA ASP A 115 25.21 -1.17 -9.46
C ASP A 115 25.32 -1.77 -10.87
N ALA A 116 25.73 -3.04 -10.98
CA ALA A 116 25.81 -3.75 -12.25
C ALA A 116 24.44 -3.90 -12.92
N LEU A 117 23.42 -4.31 -12.15
CA LEU A 117 22.05 -4.46 -12.63
C LEU A 117 21.42 -3.11 -13.02
N GLN A 118 21.69 -2.06 -12.26
CA GLN A 118 21.24 -0.70 -12.60
C GLN A 118 21.85 -0.24 -13.93
N LYS A 119 23.17 -0.42 -14.13
CA LYS A 119 23.83 -0.11 -15.40
C LYS A 119 23.25 -0.91 -16.57
N GLN A 120 22.96 -2.19 -16.36
CA GLN A 120 22.34 -3.05 -17.38
C GLN A 120 20.93 -2.58 -17.73
N ARG A 121 20.13 -2.24 -16.72
CA ARG A 121 18.79 -1.66 -16.92
C ARG A 121 18.87 -0.36 -17.72
N ASP A 122 19.75 0.56 -17.33
CA ASP A 122 19.91 1.84 -18.02
C ASP A 122 20.39 1.69 -19.47
N ALA A 123 21.20 0.65 -19.75
CA ALA A 123 21.60 0.30 -21.11
C ALA A 123 20.39 -0.20 -21.92
N LEU A 124 19.61 -1.13 -21.37
CA LEU A 124 18.41 -1.66 -22.02
C LEU A 124 17.34 -0.57 -22.25
N GLU A 125 17.14 0.34 -21.30
CA GLU A 125 16.22 1.48 -21.46
C GLU A 125 16.70 2.42 -22.58
N ARG A 126 18.01 2.69 -22.67
CA ARG A 126 18.59 3.47 -23.76
C ARG A 126 18.40 2.78 -25.10
N ASP A 127 18.65 1.48 -25.17
CA ASP A 127 18.48 0.68 -26.39
C ASP A 127 17.02 0.65 -26.84
N ALA A 128 16.08 0.45 -25.92
CA ALA A 128 14.65 0.51 -26.20
C ALA A 128 14.24 1.90 -26.73
N ARG A 129 14.75 2.98 -26.13
CA ARG A 129 14.49 4.35 -26.59
C ARG A 129 15.06 4.58 -27.99
N LEU A 130 16.27 4.11 -28.27
CA LEU A 130 16.91 4.24 -29.58
C LEU A 130 16.18 3.41 -30.64
N ALA A 131 15.77 2.18 -30.32
CA ALA A 131 14.98 1.34 -31.20
C ALA A 131 13.63 1.99 -31.53
N LYS A 132 12.91 2.51 -30.52
CA LYS A 132 11.67 3.25 -30.73
C LYS A 132 11.89 4.46 -31.64
N LYS A 133 12.95 5.24 -31.40
CA LYS A 133 13.30 6.37 -32.27
C LYS A 133 13.58 5.92 -33.71
N ARG A 134 14.34 4.84 -33.91
CA ARG A 134 14.60 4.29 -35.26
C ARG A 134 13.31 3.91 -35.97
N VAL A 135 12.37 3.25 -35.28
CA VAL A 135 11.07 2.89 -35.86
C VAL A 135 10.28 4.13 -36.26
N THR A 136 10.26 5.17 -35.42
CA THR A 136 9.64 6.47 -35.76
C THR A 136 10.32 7.10 -36.98
N ASP A 137 11.65 7.22 -36.98
CA ASP A 137 12.42 7.80 -38.09
C ASP A 137 12.19 7.02 -39.41
N GLN A 138 12.10 5.69 -39.34
CA GLN A 138 11.78 4.82 -40.49
C GLN A 138 10.34 5.04 -40.97
N THR A 139 9.37 5.11 -40.07
CA THR A 139 7.96 5.34 -40.41
C THR A 139 7.79 6.69 -41.10
N GLU A 140 8.42 7.74 -40.55
CA GLU A 140 8.42 9.09 -41.15
C GLU A 140 9.16 9.14 -42.49
N ALA A 141 10.25 8.38 -42.66
CA ALA A 141 10.94 8.26 -43.93
C ALA A 141 10.06 7.59 -44.99
N VAL A 142 9.37 6.48 -44.65
CA VAL A 142 8.44 5.80 -45.55
C VAL A 142 7.30 6.73 -45.96
N VAL A 143 6.70 7.48 -45.02
CA VAL A 143 5.67 8.47 -45.34
C VAL A 143 6.19 9.53 -46.32
N ARG A 144 7.37 10.11 -46.06
CA ARG A 144 7.99 11.09 -46.96
C ARG A 144 8.29 10.51 -48.35
N LEU A 145 8.72 9.26 -48.44
CA LEU A 145 8.96 8.61 -49.73
C LEU A 145 7.65 8.36 -50.49
N ARG A 146 6.59 7.94 -49.80
CA ARG A 146 5.25 7.81 -50.40
C ARG A 146 4.73 9.15 -50.92
N GLU A 147 5.07 10.28 -50.30
CA GLU A 147 4.73 11.62 -50.79
C GLU A 147 5.43 12.00 -52.10
N LEU A 148 6.59 11.41 -52.39
CA LEU A 148 7.33 11.61 -53.65
C LEU A 148 6.80 10.75 -54.81
N ALA A 149 5.83 9.86 -54.55
CA ALA A 149 5.19 9.09 -55.61
C ALA A 149 4.49 10.00 -56.63
N PRO A 150 4.37 9.58 -57.91
CA PRO A 150 3.69 10.36 -58.94
C PRO A 150 2.29 10.79 -58.50
N GLU A 151 1.89 12.02 -58.85
CA GLU A 151 0.65 12.65 -58.38
C GLU A 151 -0.60 11.79 -58.63
N HIS A 152 -0.76 11.26 -59.85
CA HIS A 152 -1.87 10.39 -60.22
C HIS A 152 -1.98 9.11 -59.37
N VAL A 153 -0.85 8.56 -58.90
CA VAL A 153 -0.82 7.39 -58.02
C VAL A 153 -1.28 7.78 -56.62
N ARG A 154 -0.79 8.90 -56.09
CA ARG A 154 -1.19 9.41 -54.78
C ARG A 154 -2.68 9.77 -54.75
N GLU A 155 -3.18 10.42 -55.80
CA GLU A 155 -4.60 10.72 -55.95
C GLU A 155 -5.46 9.46 -55.99
N SER A 156 -5.04 8.45 -56.76
CA SER A 156 -5.74 7.15 -56.81
C SER A 156 -5.80 6.48 -55.44
N ALA A 157 -4.68 6.43 -54.71
CA ALA A 157 -4.63 5.87 -53.36
C ALA A 157 -5.48 6.67 -52.37
N ASN A 158 -5.48 8.01 -52.46
CA ASN A 158 -6.31 8.87 -51.62
C ASN A 158 -7.81 8.67 -51.88
N GLU A 159 -8.21 8.53 -53.14
CA GLU A 159 -9.59 8.24 -53.50
C GLU A 159 -10.02 6.86 -52.99
N GLN A 160 -9.17 5.83 -53.12
CA GLN A 160 -9.42 4.51 -52.54
C GLN A 160 -9.56 4.59 -51.00
N ARG A 161 -8.68 5.32 -50.31
CA ARG A 161 -8.82 5.53 -48.85
C ARG A 161 -10.15 6.21 -48.51
N ARG A 162 -10.55 7.22 -49.28
CA ARG A 162 -11.81 7.94 -49.08
C ARG A 162 -12.99 7.00 -49.26
N LEU A 163 -12.99 6.18 -50.31
CA LEU A 163 -14.02 5.18 -50.58
C LEU A 163 -14.12 4.18 -49.43
N VAL A 164 -13.00 3.56 -49.03
CA VAL A 164 -12.95 2.59 -47.91
C VAL A 164 -13.43 3.20 -46.59
N LYS A 165 -13.01 4.43 -46.27
CA LYS A 165 -13.50 5.14 -45.08
C LYS A 165 -14.99 5.47 -45.17
N SER A 166 -15.47 5.84 -46.36
CA SER A 166 -16.89 6.17 -46.57
C SER A 166 -17.83 4.96 -46.55
N SER A 167 -17.32 3.77 -46.89
CA SER A 167 -18.07 2.51 -46.86
C SER A 167 -17.89 1.81 -45.51
N LEU A 168 -16.77 1.09 -45.32
CA LEU A 168 -16.48 0.31 -44.12
C LEU A 168 -16.39 1.20 -42.88
N GLY A 169 -15.74 2.36 -42.99
CA GLY A 169 -15.60 3.28 -41.86
C GLY A 169 -16.94 3.85 -41.40
N LYS A 170 -17.86 4.15 -42.32
CA LYS A 170 -19.21 4.61 -41.99
C LYS A 170 -20.03 3.51 -41.31
N THR A 171 -20.06 2.31 -41.89
CA THR A 171 -20.78 1.16 -41.32
C THR A 171 -20.24 0.77 -39.94
N LEU A 172 -18.91 0.79 -39.77
CA LEU A 172 -18.27 0.58 -38.47
C LEU A 172 -18.68 1.65 -37.46
N GLY A 173 -18.70 2.92 -37.88
CA GLY A 173 -19.15 4.04 -37.05
C GLY A 173 -20.59 3.89 -36.58
N GLU A 174 -21.50 3.55 -37.49
CA GLU A 174 -22.93 3.30 -37.19
C GLU A 174 -23.09 2.15 -36.19
N LYS A 175 -22.38 1.03 -36.38
CA LYS A 175 -22.42 -0.11 -35.46
C LYS A 175 -21.84 0.21 -34.08
N LYS A 176 -20.76 1.01 -34.02
CA LYS A 176 -20.19 1.47 -32.74
C LYS A 176 -21.14 2.39 -31.98
N ILE A 177 -21.83 3.29 -32.69
CA ILE A 177 -22.88 4.13 -32.09
C ILE A 177 -23.97 3.24 -31.51
N ARG A 178 -24.43 2.25 -32.28
CA ARG A 178 -25.46 1.31 -31.81
C ARG A 178 -25.00 0.50 -30.60
N LEU A 179 -23.77 -0.02 -30.61
CA LEU A 179 -23.21 -0.75 -29.45
C LEU A 179 -23.18 0.15 -28.20
N ASN A 180 -22.79 1.41 -28.35
CA ASN A 180 -22.77 2.36 -27.25
C ASN A 180 -24.20 2.70 -26.74
N GLU A 181 -25.18 2.81 -27.63
CA GLU A 181 -26.60 2.94 -27.25
C GLU A 181 -27.06 1.73 -26.44
N LEU A 182 -26.75 0.52 -26.88
CA LEU A 182 -27.07 -0.73 -26.18
C LEU A 182 -26.40 -0.77 -24.80
N ASP A 183 -25.12 -0.39 -24.71
CA ASP A 183 -24.43 -0.33 -23.42
C ASP A 183 -25.06 0.68 -22.46
N CYS A 184 -25.51 1.83 -22.95
CA CYS A 184 -26.22 2.82 -22.15
C CYS A 184 -27.60 2.33 -21.67
N CYS A 185 -28.23 1.41 -22.40
CA CYS A 185 -29.51 0.81 -22.04
C CYS A 185 -29.40 -0.46 -21.17
N LEU A 186 -28.28 -1.18 -21.22
CA LEU A 186 -28.08 -2.46 -20.55
C LEU A 186 -27.21 -2.37 -19.29
N ASP A 187 -26.53 -1.24 -19.07
CA ASP A 187 -25.66 -1.01 -17.91
C ASP A 187 -26.19 0.13 -17.02
N PRO A 188 -27.11 -0.17 -16.07
CA PRO A 188 -27.59 0.82 -15.10
C PRO A 188 -26.46 1.38 -14.21
N GLY A 189 -25.34 0.66 -14.05
CA GLY A 189 -24.20 1.09 -13.24
C GLY A 189 -23.54 2.37 -13.75
N LYS A 190 -23.65 2.68 -15.05
CA LYS A 190 -23.15 3.93 -15.65
C LYS A 190 -23.82 5.20 -15.09
N TYR A 191 -24.98 5.06 -14.46
CA TYR A 191 -25.78 6.18 -13.95
C TYR A 191 -25.72 6.31 -12.42
N GLY A 192 -24.97 5.44 -11.72
CA GLY A 192 -24.89 5.44 -10.26
C GLY A 192 -26.26 5.31 -9.60
N ASP A 193 -26.55 6.18 -8.63
CA ASP A 193 -27.85 6.19 -7.93
C ASP A 193 -28.96 6.94 -8.69
N ASP A 194 -28.67 7.53 -9.86
CA ASP A 194 -29.62 8.34 -10.63
C ASP A 194 -30.49 7.48 -11.58
N VAL A 195 -31.37 6.69 -10.98
CA VAL A 195 -32.32 5.80 -11.68
C VAL A 195 -33.21 6.57 -12.65
N LYS A 196 -33.53 7.84 -12.36
CA LYS A 196 -34.38 8.66 -13.22
C LYS A 196 -33.67 8.98 -14.54
N LYS A 197 -32.40 9.38 -14.51
CA LYS A 197 -31.61 9.61 -15.74
C LYS A 197 -31.46 8.34 -16.56
N TYR A 198 -31.26 7.19 -15.90
CA TYR A 198 -31.19 5.91 -16.59
C TYR A 198 -32.50 5.60 -17.34
N LEU A 199 -33.65 5.71 -16.66
CA LEU A 199 -34.97 5.49 -17.28
C LEU A 199 -35.27 6.49 -18.40
N GLU A 200 -34.86 7.75 -18.27
CA GLU A 200 -34.97 8.75 -19.35
C GLU A 200 -34.13 8.37 -20.58
N GLN A 201 -32.89 7.87 -20.38
CA GLN A 201 -32.05 7.39 -21.46
C GLN A 201 -32.63 6.15 -22.15
N VAL A 202 -33.12 5.18 -21.37
CA VAL A 202 -33.79 3.99 -21.91
C VAL A 202 -35.03 4.39 -22.70
N LYS A 203 -35.86 5.29 -22.15
CA LYS A 203 -37.04 5.82 -22.86
C LYS A 203 -36.68 6.50 -24.18
N ARG A 204 -35.57 7.24 -24.23
CA ARG A 204 -35.12 7.91 -25.46
C ARG A 204 -34.68 6.91 -26.53
N SER A 205 -33.96 5.87 -26.12
CA SER A 205 -33.35 4.90 -27.03
C SER A 205 -34.35 3.81 -27.44
N VAL A 206 -35.26 3.44 -26.54
CA VAL A 206 -36.32 2.45 -26.72
C VAL A 206 -37.63 2.97 -26.10
N PRO A 207 -38.44 3.74 -26.83
CA PRO A 207 -39.65 4.38 -26.30
C PRO A 207 -40.69 3.42 -25.67
N GLY A 208 -40.73 2.15 -26.12
CA GLY A 208 -41.64 1.14 -25.56
C GLY A 208 -41.17 0.47 -24.27
N ALA A 209 -39.93 0.72 -23.84
CA ALA A 209 -39.34 0.11 -22.66
C ALA A 209 -39.76 0.79 -21.35
N VAL A 210 -40.20 2.04 -21.39
CA VAL A 210 -40.48 2.85 -20.20
C VAL A 210 -41.82 3.56 -20.35
N ILE A 211 -42.67 3.45 -19.33
CA ILE A 211 -43.98 4.09 -19.23
C ILE A 211 -43.99 5.17 -18.15
N GLU A 212 -44.80 6.21 -18.35
CA GLU A 212 -45.11 7.20 -17.33
C GLU A 212 -46.36 6.76 -16.56
N ARG A 213 -46.23 6.58 -15.24
CA ARG A 213 -47.36 6.32 -14.35
C ARG A 213 -47.56 7.48 -13.38
N ASN A 214 -48.82 7.78 -13.09
CA ASN A 214 -49.17 8.72 -12.04
C ASN A 214 -49.33 7.96 -10.73
N ILE A 215 -48.41 8.16 -9.81
CA ILE A 215 -48.37 7.52 -8.50
C ILE A 215 -48.49 8.62 -7.45
N HIS A 216 -49.60 8.62 -6.70
CA HIS A 216 -49.88 9.63 -5.66
C HIS A 216 -49.79 11.09 -6.14
N GLY A 217 -50.21 11.37 -7.38
CA GLY A 217 -50.21 12.72 -7.96
C GLY A 217 -48.86 13.17 -8.54
N ARG A 218 -47.83 12.32 -8.51
CA ARG A 218 -46.53 12.55 -9.15
C ARG A 218 -46.36 11.65 -10.37
N ARG A 219 -45.81 12.20 -11.45
CA ARG A 219 -45.42 11.42 -12.63
C ARG A 219 -44.08 10.74 -12.36
N GLU A 220 -44.08 9.42 -12.39
CA GLU A 220 -42.87 8.61 -12.23
C GLU A 220 -42.67 7.74 -13.47
N LEU A 221 -41.41 7.61 -13.87
CA LEU A 221 -40.99 6.70 -14.95
C LEU A 221 -40.81 5.31 -14.37
N GLN A 222 -41.33 4.29 -15.05
CA GLN A 222 -41.14 2.89 -14.70
C GLN A 222 -40.96 2.06 -15.97
N PHE A 223 -40.27 0.94 -15.87
CA PHE A 223 -40.19 -0.01 -16.98
C PHE A 223 -41.57 -0.54 -17.36
N SER A 224 -41.77 -0.81 -18.65
CA SER A 224 -42.96 -1.49 -19.15
C SER A 224 -42.96 -2.96 -18.74
N ALA A 225 -44.12 -3.62 -18.85
CA ALA A 225 -44.23 -5.05 -18.57
C ALA A 225 -43.35 -5.89 -19.54
N ASP A 226 -43.13 -5.37 -20.75
CA ASP A 226 -42.37 -6.04 -21.81
C ASP A 226 -40.86 -5.79 -21.71
N TRP A 227 -40.39 -5.02 -20.69
CA TRP A 227 -38.97 -4.67 -20.56
C TRP A 227 -38.06 -5.89 -20.54
N MET A 228 -38.44 -6.98 -19.88
CA MET A 228 -37.62 -8.19 -19.81
C MET A 228 -37.37 -8.81 -21.18
N ASP A 229 -38.39 -8.84 -22.05
CA ASP A 229 -38.28 -9.37 -23.40
C ASP A 229 -37.48 -8.41 -24.30
N ILE A 230 -37.70 -7.10 -24.16
CA ILE A 230 -36.92 -6.06 -24.83
C ILE A 230 -35.44 -6.16 -24.44
N GLU A 231 -35.13 -6.23 -23.15
CA GLU A 231 -33.77 -6.31 -22.61
C GLU A 231 -33.05 -7.57 -23.15
N LYS A 232 -33.76 -8.70 -23.20
CA LYS A 232 -33.23 -9.94 -23.78
C LYS A 232 -32.83 -9.74 -25.25
N HIS A 233 -33.69 -9.14 -26.06
CA HIS A 233 -33.39 -8.85 -27.47
C HIS A 233 -32.23 -7.87 -27.63
N LEU A 234 -32.14 -6.84 -26.79
CA LEU A 234 -31.00 -5.90 -26.81
C LEU A 234 -29.67 -6.58 -26.44
N ARG A 235 -29.69 -7.54 -25.51
CA ARG A 235 -28.51 -8.34 -25.14
C ARG A 235 -28.08 -9.29 -26.27
N GLU A 236 -29.04 -9.90 -26.97
CA GLU A 236 -28.80 -10.72 -28.16
C GLU A 236 -28.19 -9.87 -29.28
N GLU A 237 -28.79 -8.70 -29.59
CA GLU A 237 -28.27 -7.75 -30.57
C GLU A 237 -26.84 -7.30 -30.24
N LYS A 238 -26.57 -6.96 -28.97
CA LYS A 238 -25.22 -6.60 -28.52
C LYS A 238 -24.21 -7.72 -28.79
N ARG A 239 -24.59 -8.97 -28.47
CA ARG A 239 -23.73 -10.15 -28.66
C ARG A 239 -23.41 -10.40 -30.13
N GLU A 240 -24.34 -10.07 -31.04
CA GLU A 240 -24.13 -10.19 -32.48
C GLU A 240 -23.30 -9.03 -33.05
N LEU A 241 -23.47 -7.81 -32.52
CA LEU A 241 -22.74 -6.62 -32.98
C LEU A 241 -21.25 -6.62 -32.64
N GLU A 242 -20.86 -7.12 -31.47
CA GLU A 242 -19.46 -7.17 -31.02
C GLU A 242 -18.53 -7.90 -32.03
N PRO A 243 -18.80 -9.14 -32.47
CA PRO A 243 -17.96 -9.82 -33.45
C PRO A 243 -18.01 -9.15 -34.84
N GLU A 244 -19.13 -8.55 -35.22
CA GLU A 244 -19.24 -7.81 -36.48
C GLU A 244 -18.38 -6.55 -36.49
N ILE A 245 -18.34 -5.81 -35.37
CA ILE A 245 -17.46 -4.64 -35.20
C ILE A 245 -16.00 -5.08 -35.29
N ALA A 246 -15.60 -6.14 -34.57
CA ALA A 246 -14.23 -6.65 -34.63
C ALA A 246 -13.82 -7.09 -36.05
N LYS A 247 -14.74 -7.73 -36.78
CA LYS A 247 -14.54 -8.10 -38.18
C LYS A 247 -14.36 -6.86 -39.07
N LEU A 248 -15.23 -5.87 -38.96
CA LEU A 248 -15.15 -4.62 -39.73
C LEU A 248 -13.90 -3.80 -39.40
N GLU A 249 -13.44 -3.81 -38.15
CA GLU A 249 -12.16 -3.18 -37.76
C GLU A 249 -10.98 -3.84 -38.45
N SER A 250 -10.95 -5.18 -38.45
CA SER A 250 -9.93 -5.96 -39.14
C SER A 250 -9.95 -5.71 -40.65
N GLU A 251 -11.13 -5.76 -41.28
CA GLU A 251 -11.31 -5.51 -42.71
C GLU A 251 -10.92 -4.08 -43.09
N LEU A 252 -11.32 -3.08 -42.30
CA LEU A 252 -10.95 -1.68 -42.54
C LEU A 252 -9.44 -1.48 -42.41
N SER A 253 -8.81 -2.07 -41.38
CA SER A 253 -7.36 -2.00 -41.20
C SER A 253 -6.62 -2.65 -42.35
N ALA A 254 -7.03 -3.86 -42.75
CA ALA A 254 -6.43 -4.59 -43.86
C ALA A 254 -6.60 -3.84 -45.20
N ALA A 255 -7.77 -3.26 -45.46
CA ALA A 255 -8.02 -2.48 -46.66
C ALA A 255 -7.17 -1.20 -46.71
N LEU A 256 -7.05 -0.48 -45.60
CA LEU A 256 -6.18 0.71 -45.52
C LEU A 256 -4.70 0.34 -45.67
N GLN A 257 -4.27 -0.77 -45.06
CA GLN A 257 -2.90 -1.27 -45.20
C GLN A 257 -2.60 -1.67 -46.65
N ALA A 258 -3.49 -2.39 -47.32
CA ALA A 258 -3.30 -2.77 -48.72
C ALA A 258 -3.16 -1.55 -49.66
N ILE A 259 -3.90 -0.45 -49.37
CA ILE A 259 -3.74 0.80 -50.10
C ILE A 259 -2.38 1.44 -49.82
N GLU A 260 -1.88 1.35 -48.59
CA GLU A 260 -0.54 1.84 -48.24
C GLU A 260 0.58 1.03 -48.88
N GLU A 261 0.46 -0.30 -48.89
CA GLU A 261 1.39 -1.22 -49.54
C GLU A 261 1.48 -0.96 -51.06
N SER A 262 0.38 -0.50 -51.69
CA SER A 262 0.42 -0.10 -53.10
C SER A 262 1.35 1.09 -53.38
N LEU A 263 1.63 1.91 -52.36
CA LEU A 263 2.57 3.03 -52.45
C LEU A 263 4.01 2.63 -52.04
N ASP A 264 4.20 1.47 -51.43
CA ASP A 264 5.52 1.03 -50.94
C ASP A 264 6.50 0.67 -52.05
N TYR A 265 6.00 0.35 -53.24
CA TYR A 265 6.81 0.27 -54.46
C TYR A 265 7.65 1.55 -54.69
N TYR A 266 7.12 2.72 -54.31
CA TYR A 266 7.80 4.01 -54.42
C TYR A 266 8.63 4.37 -53.18
N ALA A 267 8.45 3.63 -52.08
CA ALA A 267 9.22 3.79 -50.85
C ALA A 267 10.53 2.98 -50.83
N GLY A 268 10.83 2.23 -51.90
CA GLY A 268 12.10 1.54 -52.06
C GLY A 268 12.28 0.34 -51.14
N THR A 269 11.27 -0.53 -51.05
CA THR A 269 11.49 -1.92 -50.63
C THR A 269 12.22 -2.72 -51.71
#